data_AF-A0A938NYN6-F1
#
_entry.id   AF-A0A938NYN6-F1
#
_cell.length_a   1.000
_cell.length_b   1.000
_cell.length_c   1.000
_cell.angle_alpha   90.00
_cell.angle_beta   90.00
_cell.angle_gamma   90.00
#
_symmetry.space_group_name_H-M   'P 1'
#
loop_
_entity.id
_entity.type
_entity.pdbx_description
1 polymer ?
#
loop_
_entity_poly.entity_id
_entity_poly.type
_entity_poly.pdbx_seq_one_letter_code
_entity_poly.pdbx_strand_id
1 'polypeptide(L)'
;MAKKVDKWPPQLAADKAFDIADKIYRSFGKSVNVDLLPDILDCRRRSSYFAKRLLAMQAFRLATVGNGVLTLTPLALRIVAPVSEEEGHEAKIESIKSIPLLKEMLERYPGGHLPDEPLLRNLLSREHEVSDKPMGAWLKFVKDSVEASRSRIARIIETPGITAEQAIDEVLKGEPPQSVVHRRTVVGDVENMLKIPLAGERYILIPRDLTEKEASYFATWFEMWKKLHEEQ
;
A
#
# COMPACT_ATOMS: atom_id res chain seq x y z
N MET A 1 21.93 -14.54 11.94
CA MET A 1 21.28 -15.84 11.67
C MET A 1 20.28 -15.62 10.55
N ALA A 2 20.34 -16.42 9.50
CA ALA A 2 19.40 -16.30 8.39
C ALA A 2 17.99 -16.69 8.84
N LYS A 3 16.96 -15.97 8.37
CA LYS A 3 15.56 -16.19 8.75
C LYS A 3 14.94 -17.14 7.75
N LYS A 4 14.84 -18.42 8.12
CA LYS A 4 14.21 -19.43 7.27
C LYS A 4 12.76 -19.08 6.97
N VAL A 5 12.44 -18.91 5.70
CA VAL A 5 11.06 -18.76 5.21
C VAL A 5 10.55 -20.09 4.66
N ASP A 6 9.25 -20.18 4.42
CA ASP A 6 8.65 -21.35 3.78
C ASP A 6 9.26 -21.62 2.41
N LYS A 7 9.23 -22.90 2.00
CA LYS A 7 9.80 -23.33 0.70
C LYS A 7 9.17 -22.60 -0.49
N TRP A 8 7.90 -22.21 -0.40
CA TRP A 8 7.18 -21.49 -1.44
C TRP A 8 6.43 -20.31 -0.83
N PRO A 9 6.31 -19.19 -1.57
CA PRO A 9 5.47 -18.09 -1.12
C PRO A 9 3.99 -18.50 -1.08
N PRO A 10 3.16 -17.77 -0.33
CA PRO A 10 1.71 -17.81 -0.49
C PRO A 10 1.32 -17.72 -1.97
N GLN A 11 0.31 -18.50 -2.37
CA GLN A 11 -0.10 -18.59 -3.78
C GLN A 11 -0.94 -17.40 -4.26
N LEU A 12 -1.19 -16.43 -3.40
CA LEU A 12 -1.81 -15.16 -3.72
C LEU A 12 -0.86 -14.06 -3.28
N ALA A 13 -0.62 -13.09 -4.15
CA ALA A 13 -0.06 -11.82 -3.75
C ALA A 13 -1.12 -11.00 -3.00
N ALA A 14 -0.67 -9.97 -2.29
CA ALA A 14 -1.54 -9.17 -1.42
C ALA A 14 -2.71 -8.52 -2.20
N ASP A 15 -2.46 -7.97 -3.39
CA ASP A 15 -3.47 -7.37 -4.26
C ASP A 15 -4.64 -8.34 -4.55
N LYS A 16 -4.33 -9.56 -5.00
CA LYS A 16 -5.32 -10.58 -5.32
C LYS A 16 -6.04 -11.10 -4.09
N ALA A 17 -5.36 -11.17 -2.95
CA ALA A 17 -5.99 -11.53 -1.69
C ALA A 17 -7.02 -10.47 -1.27
N PHE A 18 -6.71 -9.17 -1.45
CA PHE A 18 -7.65 -8.08 -1.19
C PHE A 18 -8.84 -8.09 -2.17
N ASP A 19 -8.58 -8.31 -3.47
CA ASP A 19 -9.64 -8.45 -4.48
C ASP A 19 -10.61 -9.60 -4.14
N ILE A 20 -10.08 -10.73 -3.69
CA ILE A 20 -10.87 -11.88 -3.25
C ILE A 20 -11.68 -11.54 -2.00
N ALA A 21 -11.09 -10.85 -1.02
CA ALA A 21 -11.79 -10.41 0.19
C ALA A 21 -12.96 -9.48 -0.17
N ASP A 22 -12.76 -8.53 -1.08
CA ASP A 22 -13.80 -7.61 -1.55
C ASP A 22 -14.92 -8.36 -2.28
N LYS A 23 -14.60 -9.32 -3.16
CA LYS A 23 -15.60 -10.16 -3.83
C LYS A 23 -16.42 -10.99 -2.85
N ILE A 24 -15.79 -11.57 -1.83
CA ILE A 24 -16.48 -12.29 -0.75
C ILE A 24 -17.42 -11.32 -0.03
N TYR A 25 -16.92 -10.12 0.31
CA TYR A 25 -17.69 -9.12 1.03
C TYR A 25 -18.93 -8.66 0.27
N ARG A 26 -18.78 -8.33 -1.02
CA ARG A 26 -19.89 -7.89 -1.88
C ARG A 26 -20.93 -8.97 -2.12
N SER A 27 -20.51 -10.24 -2.19
CA SER A 27 -21.40 -11.35 -2.54
C SER A 27 -22.09 -11.97 -1.33
N PHE A 28 -21.40 -12.07 -0.20
CA PHE A 28 -21.83 -12.84 0.97
C PHE A 28 -21.74 -12.05 2.29
N GLY A 29 -21.24 -10.82 2.28
CA GLY A 29 -21.04 -10.02 3.49
C GLY A 29 -19.82 -10.47 4.29
N LYS A 30 -20.01 -11.07 5.46
CA LYS A 30 -18.88 -11.35 6.37
C LYS A 30 -18.40 -12.79 6.35
N SER A 31 -19.26 -13.72 5.95
CA SER A 31 -18.97 -15.14 6.00
C SER A 31 -19.61 -15.87 4.82
N VAL A 32 -18.96 -16.95 4.41
CA VAL A 32 -19.37 -17.75 3.26
C VAL A 32 -19.04 -19.21 3.50
N ASN A 33 -19.94 -20.10 3.12
CA ASN A 33 -19.64 -21.52 3.12
C ASN A 33 -18.51 -21.78 2.11
N VAL A 34 -17.49 -22.50 2.54
CA VAL A 34 -16.29 -22.73 1.73
C VAL A 34 -16.63 -23.47 0.43
N ASP A 35 -17.75 -24.21 0.37
CA ASP A 35 -18.26 -24.86 -0.85
C ASP A 35 -18.71 -23.88 -1.95
N LEU A 36 -19.03 -22.63 -1.61
CA LEU A 36 -19.45 -21.57 -2.56
C LEU A 36 -18.29 -20.70 -3.06
N LEU A 37 -17.10 -20.88 -2.48
CA LEU A 37 -15.90 -20.13 -2.87
C LEU A 37 -15.25 -20.50 -4.22
N PRO A 38 -15.45 -21.67 -4.84
CA PRO A 38 -14.79 -22.02 -6.10
C PRO A 38 -14.93 -20.96 -7.20
N ASP A 39 -16.11 -20.33 -7.31
CA ASP A 39 -16.41 -19.33 -8.32
C ASP A 39 -15.69 -18.00 -8.05
N ILE A 40 -15.64 -17.56 -6.79
CA ILE A 40 -14.91 -16.33 -6.39
C ILE A 40 -13.41 -16.53 -6.55
N LEU A 41 -12.93 -17.70 -6.14
CA LEU A 41 -11.52 -18.06 -6.17
C LEU A 41 -11.09 -18.55 -7.55
N ASP A 42 -11.94 -18.51 -8.59
CA ASP A 42 -11.62 -18.95 -9.96
C ASP A 42 -10.80 -20.26 -10.00
N CYS A 43 -11.21 -21.24 -9.20
CA CYS A 43 -10.52 -22.52 -9.12
C CYS A 43 -11.43 -23.64 -8.62
N ARG A 44 -11.13 -24.87 -9.06
CA ARG A 44 -11.92 -26.04 -8.65
C ARG A 44 -11.71 -26.34 -7.16
N ARG A 45 -12.80 -26.65 -6.45
CA ARG A 45 -12.83 -27.06 -5.04
C ARG A 45 -11.76 -28.08 -4.65
N ARG A 46 -11.59 -29.13 -5.47
CA ARG A 46 -10.64 -30.23 -5.23
C ARG A 46 -9.20 -29.93 -5.66
N SER A 47 -8.92 -28.73 -6.18
CA SER A 47 -7.57 -28.38 -6.59
C SER A 47 -6.69 -28.06 -5.39
N SER A 48 -5.41 -28.39 -5.48
CA SER A 48 -4.43 -27.96 -4.47
C SER A 48 -4.29 -26.43 -4.41
N TYR A 49 -4.62 -25.72 -5.50
CA TYR A 49 -4.67 -24.27 -5.56
C TYR A 49 -5.75 -23.68 -4.65
N PHE A 50 -6.93 -24.31 -4.59
CA PHE A 50 -8.02 -23.86 -3.73
C PHE A 50 -7.58 -23.78 -2.26
N ALA A 51 -7.04 -24.88 -1.73
CA ALA A 51 -6.54 -24.93 -0.36
C ALA A 51 -5.41 -23.92 -0.12
N LYS A 52 -4.47 -23.77 -1.07
CA LYS A 52 -3.37 -22.80 -0.96
C LYS A 52 -3.84 -21.34 -1.02
N ARG A 53 -4.92 -21.04 -1.76
CA ARG A 53 -5.53 -19.70 -1.80
C ARG A 53 -6.18 -19.36 -0.46
N LEU A 54 -6.88 -20.32 0.15
CA LEU A 54 -7.41 -20.15 1.52
C LEU A 54 -6.30 -19.93 2.55
N LEU A 55 -5.23 -20.72 2.48
CA LEU A 55 -4.08 -20.55 3.36
C LEU A 55 -3.41 -19.19 3.16
N ALA A 56 -3.34 -18.68 1.91
CA ALA A 56 -2.80 -17.35 1.64
C ALA A 56 -3.70 -16.24 2.24
N MET A 57 -5.02 -16.36 2.13
CA MET A 57 -5.96 -15.44 2.80
C MET A 57 -5.76 -15.42 4.32
N GLN A 58 -5.52 -16.58 4.93
CA GLN A 58 -5.21 -16.70 6.35
C GLN A 58 -3.84 -16.12 6.69
N ALA A 59 -2.83 -16.33 5.84
CA ALA A 59 -1.49 -15.79 6.02
C ALA A 59 -1.49 -14.26 6.07
N PHE A 60 -2.30 -13.60 5.22
CA PHE A 60 -2.55 -12.15 5.25
C PHE A 60 -3.50 -11.70 6.37
N ARG A 61 -3.96 -12.62 7.23
CA ARG A 61 -4.94 -12.38 8.30
C ARG A 61 -6.26 -11.79 7.78
N LEU A 62 -6.63 -12.05 6.53
CA LEU A 62 -7.88 -11.55 5.93
C LEU A 62 -9.08 -12.43 6.26
N ALA A 63 -8.84 -13.71 6.49
CA ALA A 63 -9.92 -14.64 6.77
C ALA A 63 -9.52 -15.67 7.83
N THR A 64 -10.52 -16.20 8.52
CA THR A 64 -10.42 -17.43 9.31
C THR A 64 -11.31 -18.50 8.66
N VAL A 65 -10.92 -19.76 8.79
CA VAL A 65 -11.68 -20.88 8.24
C VAL A 65 -11.94 -21.85 9.39
N GLY A 66 -13.20 -22.17 9.63
CA GLY A 66 -13.64 -23.10 10.67
C GLY A 66 -14.99 -23.72 10.33
N ASN A 67 -15.18 -25.00 10.64
CA ASN A 67 -16.43 -25.73 10.42
C ASN A 67 -17.00 -25.60 8.99
N GLY A 68 -16.14 -25.55 7.98
CA GLY A 68 -16.57 -25.41 6.58
C GLY A 68 -17.08 -24.01 6.21
N VAL A 69 -16.84 -23.00 7.07
CA VAL A 69 -17.18 -21.60 6.83
C VAL A 69 -15.90 -20.76 6.83
N LEU A 70 -15.78 -19.89 5.83
CA LEU A 70 -14.78 -18.82 5.81
C LEU A 70 -15.42 -17.54 6.35
N THR A 71 -14.75 -16.88 7.27
CA THR A 71 -15.18 -15.62 7.87
C THR A 71 -14.11 -14.56 7.66
N LEU A 72 -14.48 -13.40 7.12
CA LEU A 72 -13.59 -12.25 7.00
C LEU A 72 -13.26 -11.70 8.39
N THR A 73 -12.00 -11.37 8.61
CA THR A 73 -11.53 -10.80 9.88
C THR A 73 -11.90 -9.31 10.00
N PRO A 74 -11.83 -8.72 11.21
CA PRO A 74 -11.95 -7.26 11.35
C PRO A 74 -10.94 -6.50 10.49
N LEU A 75 -9.73 -7.06 10.32
CA LEU A 75 -8.71 -6.49 9.45
C LEU A 75 -9.14 -6.47 7.97
N ALA A 76 -9.73 -7.57 7.47
CA ALA A 76 -10.27 -7.58 6.12
C ALA A 76 -11.42 -6.58 5.95
N LEU A 77 -12.28 -6.42 6.96
CA LEU A 77 -13.37 -5.43 6.90
C LEU A 77 -12.85 -4.00 6.79
N ARG A 78 -11.78 -3.65 7.52
CA ARG A 78 -11.09 -2.36 7.38
C ARG A 78 -10.47 -2.15 6.00
N ILE A 79 -10.22 -3.21 5.23
CA ILE A 79 -9.67 -3.13 3.87
C ILE A 79 -10.77 -2.98 2.82
N VAL A 80 -11.86 -3.75 2.93
CA VAL A 80 -12.92 -3.85 1.90
C VAL A 80 -14.07 -2.86 2.13
N ALA A 81 -14.27 -2.42 3.37
CA ALA A 81 -15.25 -1.43 3.76
C ALA A 81 -14.64 -0.44 4.79
N PRO A 82 -13.57 0.28 4.41
CA PRO A 82 -12.94 1.25 5.30
C PRO A 82 -13.85 2.44 5.59
N VAL A 83 -13.68 3.06 6.76
CA VAL A 83 -14.34 4.32 7.13
C VAL A 83 -13.65 5.51 6.47
N SER A 84 -12.34 5.43 6.21
CA SER A 84 -11.55 6.42 5.47
C SER A 84 -10.52 5.76 4.55
N GLU A 85 -10.06 6.46 3.51
CA GLU A 85 -9.02 5.89 2.64
C GLU A 85 -7.72 5.59 3.39
N GLU A 86 -7.39 6.40 4.40
CA GLU A 86 -6.26 6.19 5.30
C GLU A 86 -6.40 4.89 6.09
N GLU A 87 -7.56 4.65 6.72
CA GLU A 87 -7.80 3.41 7.46
C GLU A 87 -7.63 2.19 6.55
N GLY A 88 -8.17 2.26 5.33
CA GLY A 88 -8.03 1.20 4.34
C GLY A 88 -6.57 0.96 3.94
N HIS A 89 -5.78 2.02 3.81
CA HIS A 89 -4.37 1.94 3.51
C HIS A 89 -3.57 1.33 4.68
N GLU A 90 -3.79 1.80 5.90
CA GLU A 90 -3.16 1.25 7.11
C GLU A 90 -3.48 -0.23 7.29
N ALA A 91 -4.74 -0.62 7.07
CA ALA A 91 -5.17 -2.01 7.18
C ALA A 91 -4.49 -2.90 6.12
N LYS A 92 -4.29 -2.41 4.89
CA LYS A 92 -3.52 -3.12 3.86
C LYS A 92 -2.06 -3.30 4.28
N ILE A 93 -1.42 -2.26 4.82
CA ILE A 93 -0.05 -2.34 5.33
C ILE A 93 0.03 -3.34 6.50
N GLU A 94 -0.92 -3.28 7.44
CA GLU A 94 -1.00 -4.20 8.57
C GLU A 94 -1.14 -5.65 8.10
N SER A 95 -2.00 -5.89 7.11
CA SER A 95 -2.17 -7.20 6.49
C SER A 95 -0.88 -7.69 5.80
N ILE A 96 -0.18 -6.84 5.05
CA ILE A 96 1.07 -7.23 4.39
C ILE A 96 2.18 -7.54 5.41
N LYS A 97 2.27 -6.75 6.49
CA LYS A 97 3.22 -6.95 7.60
C LYS A 97 2.95 -8.22 8.43
N SER A 98 1.83 -8.91 8.22
CA SER A 98 1.61 -10.22 8.84
C SER A 98 2.57 -11.30 8.32
N ILE A 99 3.13 -11.11 7.13
CA ILE A 99 4.12 -12.01 6.55
C ILE A 99 5.52 -11.51 6.93
N PRO A 100 6.33 -12.29 7.69
CA PRO A 100 7.59 -11.81 8.25
C PRO A 100 8.56 -11.24 7.21
N LEU A 101 8.68 -11.88 6.05
CA LEU A 101 9.50 -11.40 4.95
C LEU A 101 9.03 -10.02 4.46
N LEU A 102 7.73 -9.87 4.20
CA LEU A 102 7.18 -8.62 3.69
C LEU A 102 7.25 -7.50 4.73
N LYS A 103 7.05 -7.83 6.01
CA LYS A 103 7.27 -6.89 7.11
C LYS A 103 8.68 -6.31 7.07
N GLU A 104 9.69 -7.17 6.97
CA GLU A 104 11.08 -6.75 6.89
C GLU A 104 11.36 -5.93 5.63
N MET A 105 10.78 -6.31 4.47
CA MET A 105 10.92 -5.53 3.24
C MET A 105 10.32 -4.13 3.40
N LEU A 106 9.14 -3.99 4.00
CA LEU A 106 8.50 -2.69 4.20
C LEU A 106 9.21 -1.82 5.24
N GLU A 107 9.86 -2.43 6.24
CA GLU A 107 10.66 -1.73 7.25
C GLU A 107 12.01 -1.27 6.66
N ARG A 108 12.66 -2.10 5.84
CA ARG A 108 13.95 -1.80 5.21
C ARG A 108 13.82 -0.84 4.03
N TYR A 109 12.72 -0.92 3.28
CA TYR A 109 12.44 -0.13 2.09
C TYR A 109 11.16 0.69 2.26
N PRO A 110 11.20 1.76 3.06
CA PRO A 110 10.03 2.61 3.30
C PRO A 110 9.55 3.23 1.98
N GLY A 111 8.23 3.30 1.80
CA GLY A 111 7.61 3.78 0.55
C GLY A 111 7.46 2.71 -0.54
N GLY A 112 7.91 1.46 -0.28
CA GLY A 112 7.73 0.36 -1.22
C GLY A 112 8.68 0.40 -2.42
N HIS A 113 9.82 1.10 -2.29
CA HIS A 113 10.89 1.11 -3.28
C HIS A 113 11.83 -0.07 -3.07
N LEU A 114 11.49 -1.20 -3.66
CA LEU A 114 12.35 -2.38 -3.65
C LEU A 114 13.64 -2.11 -4.45
N PRO A 115 14.76 -2.74 -4.06
CA PRO A 115 15.98 -2.70 -4.85
C PRO A 115 15.78 -3.43 -6.19
N ASP A 116 16.74 -3.27 -7.09
CA ASP A 116 16.78 -4.00 -8.35
C ASP A 116 16.77 -5.53 -8.12
N GLU A 117 16.28 -6.26 -9.12
CA GLU A 117 16.06 -7.69 -9.01
C GLU A 117 17.32 -8.50 -8.60
N PRO A 118 18.54 -8.19 -9.10
CA PRO A 118 19.77 -8.85 -8.65
C PRO A 118 20.03 -8.69 -7.14
N LEU A 119 19.86 -7.48 -6.59
CA LEU A 119 20.03 -7.23 -5.16
C LEU A 119 18.93 -7.92 -4.34
N LEU A 120 17.68 -7.86 -4.80
CA LEU A 120 16.56 -8.53 -4.13
C LEU A 120 16.76 -10.05 -4.10
N ARG A 121 17.23 -10.65 -5.20
CA ARG A 121 17.58 -12.08 -5.28
C ARG A 121 18.67 -12.44 -4.27
N ASN A 122 19.73 -11.63 -4.18
CA ASN A 122 20.82 -11.87 -3.24
C ASN A 122 20.35 -11.81 -1.80
N LEU A 123 19.48 -10.85 -1.47
CA LEU A 123 18.87 -10.73 -0.16
C LEU A 123 18.02 -11.96 0.19
N LEU A 124 17.15 -12.40 -0.73
CA LEU A 124 16.31 -13.59 -0.52
C LEU A 124 17.15 -14.87 -0.35
N SER A 125 18.23 -15.01 -1.12
CA SER A 125 19.12 -16.17 -1.06
C SER A 125 19.94 -16.19 0.23
N ARG A 126 20.59 -15.07 0.59
CA ARG A 126 21.54 -15.01 1.70
C ARG A 126 20.88 -14.82 3.07
N GLU A 127 19.86 -13.97 3.14
CA GLU A 127 19.25 -13.59 4.41
C GLU A 127 18.03 -14.46 4.76
N HIS A 128 17.34 -14.99 3.73
CA HIS A 128 16.12 -15.78 3.89
C HIS A 128 16.24 -17.25 3.45
N GLU A 129 17.43 -17.69 3.04
CA GLU A 129 17.72 -19.07 2.61
C GLU A 129 16.79 -19.58 1.49
N VAL A 130 16.29 -18.67 0.64
CA VAL A 130 15.44 -19.05 -0.48
C VAL A 130 16.30 -19.76 -1.53
N SER A 131 16.02 -21.06 -1.75
CA SER A 131 16.64 -21.84 -2.81
C SER A 131 16.29 -21.33 -4.22
N ASP A 132 17.10 -21.65 -5.23
CA ASP A 132 16.91 -21.15 -6.61
C ASP A 132 15.55 -21.53 -7.23
N LYS A 133 15.06 -22.73 -6.93
CA LYS A 133 13.82 -23.25 -7.53
C LYS A 133 12.59 -22.37 -7.27
N PRO A 134 12.29 -21.94 -6.02
CA PRO A 134 11.21 -21.01 -5.72
C PRO A 134 11.59 -19.52 -5.87
N MET A 135 12.84 -19.17 -6.21
CA MET A 135 13.32 -17.78 -6.21
C MET A 135 12.46 -16.86 -7.09
N GLY A 136 12.15 -17.28 -8.31
CA GLY A 136 11.31 -16.48 -9.22
C GLY A 136 9.90 -16.24 -8.67
N ALA A 137 9.33 -17.23 -7.97
CA ALA A 137 8.02 -17.09 -7.34
C ALA A 137 8.07 -16.12 -6.16
N TRP A 138 9.12 -16.18 -5.33
CA TRP A 138 9.34 -15.25 -4.23
C TRP A 138 9.57 -13.82 -4.72
N LEU A 139 10.38 -13.62 -5.76
CA LEU A 139 10.61 -12.30 -6.36
C LEU A 139 9.30 -11.68 -6.85
N LYS A 140 8.49 -12.43 -7.60
CA LYS A 140 7.18 -11.98 -8.06
C LYS A 140 6.26 -11.66 -6.88
N PHE A 141 6.16 -12.58 -5.91
CA PHE A 141 5.32 -12.42 -4.73
C PHE A 141 5.67 -11.16 -3.92
N VAL A 142 6.96 -10.91 -3.69
CA VAL A 142 7.44 -9.73 -2.95
C VAL A 142 7.14 -8.46 -3.73
N LYS A 143 7.45 -8.41 -5.03
CA LYS A 143 7.16 -7.26 -5.90
C LYS A 143 5.67 -6.92 -5.89
N ASP A 144 4.82 -7.88 -6.23
CA ASP A 144 3.37 -7.70 -6.31
C ASP A 144 2.78 -7.26 -4.94
N SER A 145 3.27 -7.85 -3.84
CA SER A 145 2.74 -7.53 -2.51
C SER A 145 3.22 -6.17 -1.99
N VAL A 146 4.46 -5.78 -2.27
CA VAL A 146 4.97 -4.44 -1.89
C VAL A 146 4.35 -3.36 -2.76
N GLU A 147 4.09 -3.63 -4.04
CA GLU A 147 3.34 -2.72 -4.90
C GLU A 147 1.92 -2.49 -4.38
N ALA A 148 1.24 -3.54 -3.88
CA ALA A 148 -0.06 -3.40 -3.23
C ALA A 148 -0.05 -2.55 -1.95
N SER A 149 1.13 -2.39 -1.32
CA SER A 149 1.32 -1.51 -0.16
C SER A 149 1.58 -0.06 -0.53
N ARG A 150 1.84 0.24 -1.81
CA ARG A 150 2.09 1.62 -2.23
C ARG A 150 0.80 2.42 -2.09
N SER A 151 0.88 3.48 -1.30
CA SER A 151 -0.22 4.43 -1.19
C SER A 151 -0.42 5.10 -2.54
N ARG A 152 -1.65 5.04 -3.08
CA ARG A 152 -2.05 5.96 -4.16
C ARG A 152 -2.31 7.37 -3.61
N ILE A 153 -2.49 7.48 -2.30
CA ILE A 153 -2.59 8.75 -1.60
C ILE A 153 -1.15 9.20 -1.37
N ALA A 154 -0.71 10.23 -2.08
CA ALA A 154 0.50 10.94 -1.73
C ALA A 154 0.50 11.16 -0.22
N ARG A 155 1.51 10.67 0.51
CA ARG A 155 1.63 10.93 1.94
C ARG A 155 1.67 12.44 2.13
N ILE A 156 0.54 13.04 2.48
CA ILE A 156 0.53 14.21 3.33
C ILE A 156 1.08 13.68 4.65
N ILE A 157 2.29 14.09 4.99
CA ILE A 157 2.85 13.84 6.31
C ILE A 157 1.97 14.68 7.24
N GLU A 158 0.96 14.07 7.87
CA GLU A 158 0.21 14.74 8.92
C GLU A 158 1.17 15.03 10.08
N THR A 159 1.41 16.32 10.31
CA THR A 159 2.08 16.80 11.52
C THR A 159 1.12 16.53 12.69
N PRO A 160 1.47 15.71 13.70
CA PRO A 160 0.56 15.47 14.80
C PRO A 160 0.41 16.78 15.60
N GLY A 161 -0.81 17.31 15.66
CA GLY A 161 -1.15 18.40 16.58
C GLY A 161 -2.19 19.43 16.12
N ILE A 162 -2.66 19.41 14.86
CA ILE A 162 -3.63 20.40 14.38
C ILE A 162 -4.74 19.67 13.61
N THR A 163 -5.99 19.76 14.07
CA THR A 163 -7.13 19.25 13.29
C THR A 163 -7.36 20.14 12.06
N ALA A 164 -7.96 19.59 11.00
CA ALA A 164 -8.24 20.35 9.77
C ALA A 164 -9.00 21.65 10.06
N GLU A 165 -9.89 21.67 11.07
CA GLU A 165 -10.57 22.90 11.49
C GLU A 165 -9.64 23.94 12.11
N GLN A 166 -8.63 23.52 12.89
CA GLN A 166 -7.66 24.42 13.51
C GLN A 166 -6.71 25.03 12.47
N ALA A 167 -6.30 24.26 11.46
CA ALA A 167 -5.46 24.76 10.37
C ALA A 167 -6.19 25.79 9.51
N ILE A 168 -7.50 25.60 9.29
CA ILE A 168 -8.35 26.56 8.56
C ILE A 168 -8.52 27.84 9.38
N ASP A 169 -8.72 27.75 10.69
CA ASP A 169 -8.91 28.90 11.58
C ASP A 169 -7.62 29.73 11.77
N GLU A 170 -6.45 29.09 11.78
CA GLU A 170 -5.14 29.78 11.80
C GLU A 170 -4.83 30.51 10.48
N VAL A 171 -5.18 29.91 9.35
CA VAL A 171 -5.06 30.53 8.02
C VAL A 171 -6.02 31.71 7.85
N LEU A 172 -7.24 31.60 8.38
CA LEU A 172 -8.22 32.71 8.38
C LEU A 172 -7.82 33.88 9.29
N LYS A 173 -7.01 33.62 10.33
CA LYS A 173 -6.50 34.66 11.25
C LYS A 173 -5.24 35.37 10.76
N GLY A 174 -4.69 34.97 9.62
CA GLY A 174 -3.54 35.64 9.01
C GLY A 174 -2.22 35.42 9.74
N GLU A 175 -2.13 34.43 10.62
CA GLU A 175 -0.86 34.04 11.23
C GLU A 175 -0.16 33.02 10.31
N PRO A 176 1.11 33.23 9.92
CA PRO A 176 1.81 32.29 9.08
C PRO A 176 2.00 30.96 9.83
N PRO A 177 1.68 29.80 9.21
CA PRO A 177 1.95 28.52 9.85
C PRO A 177 3.44 28.44 10.17
N GLN A 178 3.78 28.18 11.45
CA GLN A 178 5.17 28.14 11.88
C GLN A 178 5.92 27.09 11.06
N SER A 179 6.89 27.55 10.27
CA SER A 179 7.67 26.71 9.38
C SER A 179 8.61 25.81 10.19
N VAL A 180 8.22 24.56 10.43
CA VAL A 180 9.16 23.56 10.94
C VAL A 180 9.95 23.01 9.75
N VAL A 181 11.14 23.57 9.53
CA VAL A 181 12.10 23.06 8.53
C VAL A 181 12.55 21.67 8.96
N HIS A 182 11.93 20.63 8.40
CA HIS A 182 12.51 19.29 8.40
C HIS A 182 13.23 19.06 7.08
N ARG A 183 14.55 19.19 7.12
CA ARG A 183 15.44 18.74 6.06
C ARG A 183 15.34 17.21 6.00
N ARG A 184 14.49 16.68 5.13
CA ARG A 184 14.49 15.26 4.75
C ARG A 184 14.77 15.15 3.27
N THR A 185 15.84 14.41 2.97
CA THR A 185 16.27 14.04 1.63
C THR A 185 15.10 13.42 0.88
N VAL A 186 14.66 14.05 -0.21
CA VAL A 186 13.75 13.44 -1.18
C VAL A 186 14.51 12.28 -1.81
N VAL A 187 14.33 11.07 -1.28
CA VAL A 187 14.79 9.85 -1.94
C VAL A 187 13.63 9.36 -2.80
N GLY A 188 13.42 10.04 -3.91
CA GLY A 188 12.56 9.64 -5.00
C GLY A 188 13.38 9.63 -6.28
N ASP A 189 13.00 8.78 -7.23
CA ASP A 189 13.64 8.71 -8.54
C ASP A 189 13.41 10.04 -9.28
N VAL A 190 14.44 10.89 -9.34
CA VAL A 190 14.37 12.25 -9.88
C VAL A 190 13.98 12.24 -11.37
N GLU A 191 14.15 11.11 -12.04
CA GLU A 191 13.87 10.95 -13.48
C GLU A 191 12.37 11.03 -13.82
N ASN A 192 11.46 10.59 -12.93
CA ASN A 192 10.01 10.61 -13.19
C ASN A 192 9.28 11.82 -12.57
N MET A 193 10.03 12.84 -12.16
CA MET A 193 9.51 14.07 -11.60
C MET A 193 9.70 15.24 -12.58
N LEU A 194 8.64 16.01 -12.80
CA LEU A 194 8.68 17.30 -13.47
C LEU A 194 9.22 18.35 -12.48
N LYS A 195 10.29 19.04 -12.86
CA LYS A 195 10.84 20.18 -12.13
C LYS A 195 10.14 21.45 -12.60
N ILE A 196 9.34 22.06 -11.74
CA ILE A 196 8.75 23.39 -12.00
C ILE A 196 9.64 24.43 -11.33
N PRO A 197 10.35 25.27 -12.09
CA PRO A 197 11.19 26.31 -11.51
C PRO A 197 10.32 27.37 -10.83
N LEU A 198 10.75 27.78 -9.64
CA LEU A 198 10.25 28.96 -8.93
C LEU A 198 11.30 30.07 -8.98
N ALA A 199 10.96 31.28 -8.52
CA ALA A 199 11.90 32.40 -8.48
C ALA A 199 13.19 32.03 -7.71
N GLY A 200 14.34 32.35 -8.31
CA GLY A 200 15.67 31.98 -7.81
C GLY A 200 16.07 30.53 -8.12
N GLU A 201 16.86 29.90 -7.26
CA GLU A 201 17.32 28.50 -7.42
C GLU A 201 16.34 27.46 -6.88
N ARG A 202 15.06 27.82 -6.70
CA ARG A 202 14.04 26.96 -6.10
C ARG A 202 13.25 26.23 -7.18
N TYR A 203 12.79 25.01 -6.88
CA TYR A 203 11.92 24.25 -7.77
C TYR A 203 10.95 23.38 -6.97
N ILE A 204 9.79 23.11 -7.55
CA ILE A 204 8.82 22.11 -7.08
C ILE A 204 9.00 20.86 -7.93
N LEU A 205 8.91 19.68 -7.30
CA LEU A 205 8.88 18.39 -7.99
C LEU A 205 7.44 17.89 -8.05
N ILE A 206 6.93 17.63 -9.26
CA ILE A 206 5.60 17.06 -9.49
C ILE A 206 5.74 15.74 -10.25
N PRO A 207 5.06 14.65 -9.86
CA PRO A 207 5.08 13.40 -10.62
C PRO A 207 4.63 13.61 -12.08
N ARG A 208 5.25 12.92 -13.04
CA ARG A 208 4.88 13.04 -14.46
C ARG A 208 3.62 12.27 -14.84
N ASP A 209 3.17 11.37 -14.00
CA ASP A 209 2.08 10.42 -14.21
C ASP A 209 0.75 10.88 -13.58
N LEU A 210 0.52 12.20 -13.52
CA LEU A 210 -0.72 12.78 -12.98
C LEU A 210 -1.96 12.33 -13.78
N THR A 211 -3.00 11.96 -13.05
CA THR A 211 -4.35 11.78 -13.58
C THR A 211 -5.03 13.13 -13.84
N GLU A 212 -6.08 13.13 -14.67
CA GLU A 212 -6.85 14.34 -15.00
C GLU A 212 -7.45 15.04 -13.77
N LYS A 213 -7.85 14.26 -12.75
CA LYS A 213 -8.37 14.79 -11.49
C LYS A 213 -7.28 15.48 -10.67
N GLU A 214 -6.08 14.90 -10.60
CA GLU A 214 -4.95 15.47 -9.87
C GLU A 214 -4.45 16.75 -10.54
N ALA A 215 -4.36 16.75 -11.87
CA ALA A 215 -4.05 17.96 -12.64
C ALA A 215 -5.06 19.09 -12.37
N SER A 216 -6.35 18.76 -12.29
CA SER A 216 -7.42 19.71 -12.00
C SER A 216 -7.33 20.30 -10.58
N TYR A 217 -6.95 19.48 -9.60
CA TYR A 217 -6.72 19.94 -8.22
C TYR A 217 -5.56 20.92 -8.13
N PHE A 218 -4.40 20.58 -8.74
CA PHE A 218 -3.24 21.48 -8.76
C PHE A 218 -3.56 22.80 -9.47
N ALA A 219 -4.27 22.75 -10.61
CA ALA A 219 -4.69 23.95 -11.33
C ALA A 219 -5.55 24.88 -10.45
N THR A 220 -6.51 24.31 -9.72
CA THR A 220 -7.39 25.07 -8.81
C THR A 220 -6.60 25.74 -7.68
N TRP A 221 -5.64 25.02 -7.11
CA TRP A 221 -4.80 25.55 -6.03
C TRP A 221 -3.88 26.69 -6.53
N PHE A 222 -3.28 26.55 -7.72
CA PHE A 222 -2.46 27.60 -8.31
C PHE A 222 -3.26 28.86 -8.66
N GLU A 223 -4.49 28.71 -9.17
CA GLU A 223 -5.43 29.82 -9.40
C GLU A 223 -5.74 30.57 -8.11
N MET A 224 -6.00 29.85 -7.01
CA MET A 224 -6.23 30.47 -5.70
C MET A 224 -4.98 31.19 -5.16
N TRP A 225 -3.82 30.54 -5.26
CA TRP A 225 -2.55 31.13 -4.81
C TRP A 225 -2.22 32.41 -5.60
N LYS A 226 -2.48 32.41 -6.90
CA LYS A 226 -2.30 33.59 -7.76
C LYS A 226 -3.20 34.74 -7.32
N LYS A 227 -4.48 34.49 -7.05
CA LYS A 227 -5.40 35.51 -6.53
C LYS A 227 -4.94 36.12 -5.21
N LEU A 228 -4.45 35.28 -4.29
CA LEU A 228 -3.93 35.72 -2.98
C LEU A 228 -2.65 36.57 -3.07
N HIS A 229 -1.93 36.54 -4.19
CA HIS A 229 -0.69 37.31 -4.39
C HIS A 229 -0.81 38.38 -5.47
N GLU A 230 -1.95 38.50 -6.16
CA GLU A 230 -2.30 39.65 -7.00
C GLU A 230 -3.08 40.74 -6.22
N GLU A 231 -3.61 40.42 -5.03
CA GLU A 231 -4.31 41.37 -4.13
C GLU A 231 -3.40 42.04 -3.07
N GLN A 232 -2.08 41.83 -3.14
CA GLN A 232 -1.05 42.56 -2.36
C GLN A 232 -0.17 43.42 -3.27
#